data_AF-A0A6J5TT92-F1
#
_entry.id   AF-A0A6J5TT92-F1
#
_cell.length_a   1.000
_cell.length_b   1.000
_cell.length_c   1.000
_cell.angle_alpha   90.00
_cell.angle_beta   90.00
_cell.angle_gamma   90.00
#
_symmetry.space_group_name_H-M   'P 1'
#
loop_
_entity.id
_entity.type
_entity.pdbx_description
1 polymer ?
#
loop_
_entity_poly.entity_id
_entity_poly.type
_entity_poly.pdbx_seq_one_letter_code
_entity_poly.pdbx_strand_id
1 'polypeptide(L)'
;MKNFFDLFARMTEIKNSTTVEVEIREVERGDISEGRLVAKMPPAGRKLIRGKKFLDHSSYTGVPRTVHVIATANGTRTATVLPAQYFNTNGRVTFLLENGKLVAAAETIPQKSIIMR
;
A
#
# COMPACT_ATOMS: atom_id res chain seq x y z
N MET A 1 19.18 13.15 -23.10
CA MET A 1 18.21 12.04 -22.91
C MET A 1 17.76 12.07 -21.45
N LYS A 2 16.47 12.17 -21.17
CA LYS A 2 15.94 12.20 -19.80
C LYS A 2 16.03 10.79 -19.21
N ASN A 3 16.66 10.66 -18.05
CA ASN A 3 16.79 9.41 -17.30
C ASN A 3 15.41 8.97 -16.79
N PHE A 4 14.67 8.23 -17.61
CA PHE A 4 13.37 7.64 -17.27
C PHE A 4 13.48 6.40 -16.37
N PHE A 5 14.69 5.95 -16.01
CA PHE A 5 14.87 4.67 -15.32
C PHE A 5 14.76 4.71 -13.78
N ASP A 6 14.84 5.89 -13.14
CA ASP A 6 14.98 5.97 -11.68
C ASP A 6 13.69 6.34 -10.92
N LEU A 7 12.65 6.80 -11.64
CA LEU A 7 11.32 7.05 -11.08
C LEU A 7 10.56 5.74 -10.74
N PHE A 8 11.03 4.58 -11.22
CA PHE A 8 10.31 3.29 -11.19
C PHE A 8 10.81 2.27 -10.14
N ALA A 9 11.80 2.62 -9.31
CA ALA A 9 12.40 1.70 -8.34
C ALA A 9 12.20 2.09 -6.87
N ARG A 10 11.22 2.95 -6.55
CA ARG A 10 10.90 3.24 -5.15
C ARG A 10 10.38 1.98 -4.47
N MET A 11 11.09 1.53 -3.43
CA MET A 11 10.63 0.49 -2.53
C MET A 11 9.82 1.15 -1.41
N THR A 12 8.67 0.58 -1.11
CA THR A 12 7.81 0.97 -0.01
C THR A 12 7.90 -0.10 1.06
N GLU A 13 8.25 0.28 2.28
CA GLU A 13 8.12 -0.60 3.45
C GLU A 13 6.68 -0.56 3.95
N ILE A 14 6.02 -1.70 3.96
CA ILE A 14 4.72 -1.86 4.63
C ILE A 14 4.93 -2.58 5.95
N LYS A 15 4.38 -2.01 7.01
CA LYS A 15 4.44 -2.55 8.37
C LYS A 15 3.03 -2.74 8.91
N ASN A 16 2.71 -3.96 9.31
CA ASN A 16 1.55 -4.24 10.14
C ASN A 16 1.94 -4.06 11.61
N SER A 17 1.54 -2.95 12.23
CA SER A 17 1.73 -2.74 13.68
C SER A 17 0.48 -3.08 14.49
N THR A 18 -0.46 -3.81 13.89
CA THR A 18 -1.65 -4.31 14.58
C THR A 18 -1.36 -5.68 15.20
N THR A 19 -2.25 -6.11 16.11
CA THR A 19 -2.23 -7.44 16.72
C THR A 19 -2.92 -8.51 15.88
N VAL A 20 -3.39 -8.17 14.68
CA VAL A 20 -4.15 -9.04 13.80
C VAL A 20 -3.56 -9.10 12.40
N GLU A 21 -4.07 -10.01 11.57
CA GLU A 21 -3.65 -10.09 10.19
C GLU A 21 -4.18 -8.90 9.37
N VAL A 22 -3.32 -8.39 8.48
CA VAL A 22 -3.67 -7.34 7.53
C VAL A 22 -3.54 -7.86 6.10
N GLU A 23 -4.60 -7.72 5.32
CA GLU A 23 -4.64 -7.95 3.88
C GLU A 23 -4.63 -6.62 3.13
N ILE A 24 -3.82 -6.54 2.08
CA ILE A 24 -3.76 -5.40 1.16
C ILE A 24 -4.22 -5.89 -0.19
N ARG A 25 -5.27 -5.27 -0.71
CA ARG A 25 -5.90 -5.62 -1.98
C ARG A 25 -5.96 -4.42 -2.90
N GLU A 26 -5.61 -4.61 -4.16
CA GLU A 26 -5.77 -3.61 -5.21
C GLU A 26 -7.16 -3.79 -5.83
N VAL A 27 -7.94 -2.71 -5.89
CA VAL A 27 -9.31 -2.72 -6.40
C VAL A 27 -9.39 -1.82 -7.64
N GLU A 28 -9.91 -2.40 -8.72
CA GLU A 28 -10.31 -1.65 -9.90
C GLU A 28 -11.77 -1.21 -9.77
N ARG A 29 -12.06 0.02 -10.18
CA ARG A 29 -13.42 0.50 -10.42
C ARG A 29 -14.35 0.58 -9.21
N GLY A 30 -13.84 0.77 -7.98
CA GLY A 30 -14.70 0.82 -6.78
C GLY A 30 -15.64 -0.38 -6.65
N ASP A 31 -15.34 -1.49 -7.34
CA ASP A 31 -16.24 -2.60 -7.58
C ASP A 31 -16.18 -3.61 -6.41
N ILE A 32 -17.29 -4.32 -6.25
CA ILE A 32 -17.67 -5.20 -5.14
C ILE A 32 -16.90 -6.54 -5.20
N SER A 33 -16.20 -6.82 -6.31
CA SER A 33 -15.23 -7.91 -6.39
C SER A 33 -14.08 -7.65 -5.43
N GLU A 34 -13.66 -8.65 -4.67
CA GLU A 34 -12.77 -8.51 -3.50
C GLU A 34 -11.36 -7.92 -3.76
N GLY A 35 -11.07 -7.41 -4.96
CA GLY A 35 -9.76 -6.90 -5.36
C GLY A 35 -8.73 -8.01 -5.51
N ARG A 36 -7.61 -7.68 -6.15
CA ARG A 36 -6.45 -8.57 -6.23
C ARG A 36 -5.66 -8.50 -4.93
N LEU A 37 -5.47 -9.63 -4.25
CA LEU A 37 -4.60 -9.70 -3.08
C LEU A 37 -3.14 -9.40 -3.47
N VAL A 38 -2.58 -8.35 -2.86
CA VAL A 38 -1.20 -7.90 -3.11
C VAL A 38 -0.26 -8.35 -1.98
N ALA A 39 -0.75 -8.29 -0.74
CA ALA A 39 -0.01 -8.72 0.43
C ALA A 39 -0.95 -9.20 1.53
N LYS A 40 -0.48 -10.18 2.29
CA LYS A 40 -1.07 -10.66 3.53
C LYS A 40 0.05 -10.67 4.56
N MET A 41 -0.16 -10.04 5.70
CA MET A 41 0.87 -9.83 6.72
C MET A 41 0.36 -10.31 8.08
N PRO A 42 1.10 -11.19 8.76
CA PRO A 42 0.76 -11.57 10.13
C PRO A 42 0.87 -10.35 11.06
N PRO A 43 0.36 -10.45 12.30
CA PRO A 43 0.60 -9.46 13.35
C PRO A 43 2.08 -9.10 13.46
N ALA A 44 2.40 -7.83 13.68
CA ALA A 44 3.77 -7.30 13.71
C ALA A 44 4.63 -7.51 12.43
N GLY A 45 4.03 -8.01 11.34
CA GLY A 45 4.73 -8.32 10.09
C GLY A 45 5.24 -7.09 9.34
N ARG A 46 6.32 -7.28 8.56
CA ARG A 46 6.89 -6.26 7.68
C ARG A 46 7.18 -6.83 6.31
N LYS A 47 7.04 -6.00 5.27
CA LYS A 47 7.34 -6.40 3.89
C LYS A 47 7.81 -5.21 3.07
N LEU A 48 8.72 -5.45 2.14
CA LEU A 48 9.13 -4.48 1.12
C LEU A 48 8.41 -4.78 -0.19
N ILE A 49 7.81 -3.76 -0.78
CA ILE A 49 7.11 -3.85 -2.06
C ILE A 49 7.63 -2.77 -3.01
N ARG A 50 7.64 -3.05 -4.31
CA ARG A 50 7.94 -2.00 -5.30
C ARG A 50 6.72 -1.08 -5.40
N GLY A 51 6.88 0.22 -5.17
CA GLY A 51 5.83 1.23 -5.26
C GLY A 51 5.13 1.24 -6.62
N LYS A 52 5.86 0.89 -7.70
CA LYS A 52 5.30 0.70 -9.05
C LYS A 52 4.16 -0.32 -9.13
N LYS A 53 4.01 -1.20 -8.14
CA LYS A 53 2.91 -2.17 -8.08
C LYS A 53 1.55 -1.50 -7.86
N PHE A 54 1.51 -0.26 -7.37
CA PHE A 54 0.29 0.49 -7.05
C PHE A 54 0.19 1.76 -7.89
N LEU A 55 0.55 1.70 -9.17
CA LEU A 55 0.37 2.84 -10.07
C LEU A 55 -1.06 2.88 -10.60
N ASP A 56 -1.56 4.09 -10.86
CA ASP A 56 -2.89 4.36 -11.40
C ASP A 56 -3.01 3.95 -12.89
N HIS A 57 -2.77 2.69 -13.21
CA HIS A 57 -3.05 2.11 -14.52
C HIS A 57 -4.37 1.35 -14.45
N SER A 58 -5.47 2.08 -14.35
CA SER A 58 -6.80 1.50 -14.44
C SER A 58 -7.07 1.00 -15.85
N SER A 59 -7.74 -0.14 -15.96
CA SER A 59 -8.27 -0.65 -17.23
C SER A 59 -9.44 0.21 -17.76
N TYR A 60 -9.98 1.10 -16.92
CA TYR A 60 -11.12 1.96 -17.22
C TYR A 60 -10.70 3.44 -17.26
N THR A 61 -11.03 4.10 -18.37
CA THR A 61 -10.78 5.54 -18.56
C THR A 61 -11.47 6.36 -17.47
N GLY A 62 -10.70 7.24 -16.82
CA GLY A 62 -11.23 8.19 -15.84
C GLY A 62 -11.55 7.62 -14.45
N VAL A 63 -11.26 6.34 -14.18
CA VAL A 63 -11.52 5.71 -12.89
C VAL A 63 -10.19 5.38 -12.19
N PRO A 64 -9.85 6.02 -11.04
CA PRO A 64 -8.61 5.73 -10.33
C PRO A 64 -8.66 4.36 -9.66
N ARG A 65 -7.50 3.72 -9.49
CA ARG A 65 -7.39 2.50 -8.68
C ARG A 65 -7.29 2.86 -7.20
N THR A 66 -7.86 2.00 -6.35
CA THR A 66 -7.75 2.11 -4.90
C THR A 66 -7.09 0.88 -4.31
N VAL A 67 -6.53 1.04 -3.11
CA VAL A 67 -5.96 -0.03 -2.32
C VAL A 67 -6.79 -0.16 -1.06
N HIS A 68 -7.43 -1.30 -0.90
CA HIS A 68 -8.20 -1.63 0.28
C HIS A 68 -7.29 -2.40 1.23
N VAL A 69 -7.13 -1.87 2.43
CA VAL A 69 -6.39 -2.52 3.50
C VAL A 69 -7.41 -2.99 4.52
N ILE A 70 -7.37 -4.27 4.85
CA ILE A 70 -8.39 -4.94 5.65
C ILE A 70 -7.69 -5.63 6.82
N ALA A 71 -8.14 -5.34 8.04
CA ALA A 71 -7.74 -6.06 9.24
C ALA A 71 -8.92 -6.88 9.75
N THR A 72 -8.69 -8.17 10.04
CA THR A 72 -9.74 -9.08 10.52
C THR A 72 -9.37 -9.65 11.90
N ALA A 73 -10.21 -9.36 12.90
CA ALA A 73 -10.03 -9.78 14.28
C ALA A 73 -11.29 -10.47 14.79
N ASN A 74 -11.22 -11.74 15.21
CA ASN A 74 -12.38 -12.47 15.78
C ASN A 74 -13.67 -12.34 14.93
N GLY A 75 -13.56 -12.43 13.61
CA GLY A 75 -14.68 -12.28 12.67
C GLY A 75 -15.12 -10.83 12.38
N THR A 76 -14.61 -9.84 13.11
CA THR A 76 -14.85 -8.41 12.86
C THR A 76 -13.84 -7.88 11.85
N ARG A 77 -14.34 -7.27 10.76
CA ARG A 77 -13.52 -6.68 9.70
C ARG A 77 -13.53 -5.16 9.83
N THR A 78 -12.35 -4.55 9.79
CA THR A 78 -12.18 -3.10 9.67
C THR A 78 -11.28 -2.81 8.47
N ALA A 79 -11.58 -1.75 7.73
CA ALA A 79 -10.90 -1.46 6.48
C ALA A 79 -10.59 0.03 6.32
N THR A 80 -9.53 0.32 5.58
CA THR A 80 -9.21 1.65 5.08
C THR A 80 -8.93 1.60 3.59
N VAL A 81 -9.30 2.67 2.89
CA VAL A 81 -9.15 2.78 1.44
C VAL A 81 -8.15 3.88 1.15
N LEU A 82 -7.11 3.55 0.40
CA LEU A 82 -6.02 4.45 0.05
C LEU A 82 -5.93 4.60 -1.47
N PRO A 83 -5.58 5.79 -2.00
CA PRO A 83 -5.20 5.92 -3.40
C PRO A 83 -4.02 4.99 -3.72
N ALA A 84 -3.95 4.40 -4.91
CA ALA A 84 -2.83 3.53 -5.27
C ALA A 84 -1.48 4.27 -5.16
N GLN A 85 -1.45 5.55 -5.56
CA GLN A 85 -0.28 6.42 -5.41
C GLN A 85 0.21 6.60 -3.97
N TYR A 86 -0.62 6.37 -2.94
CA TYR A 86 -0.24 6.53 -1.54
C TYR A 86 1.01 5.70 -1.19
N PHE A 87 1.12 4.49 -1.74
CA PHE A 87 2.30 3.63 -1.52
C PHE A 87 3.50 4.08 -2.35
N ASN A 88 3.27 4.61 -3.56
CA ASN A 88 4.36 5.08 -4.42
C ASN A 88 4.98 6.41 -3.94
N THR A 89 4.17 7.27 -3.33
CA THR A 89 4.59 8.57 -2.80
C THR A 89 5.37 8.42 -1.49
N ASN A 90 5.05 7.41 -0.69
CA ASN A 90 5.63 7.23 0.64
C ASN A 90 6.69 6.12 0.67
N GLY A 91 7.76 6.33 1.44
CA GLY A 91 8.84 5.34 1.58
C GLY A 91 8.48 4.24 2.57
N ARG A 92 7.63 4.55 3.55
CA ARG A 92 7.09 3.60 4.52
C ARG A 92 5.62 3.90 4.81
N VAL A 93 4.84 2.85 4.97
CA VAL A 93 3.43 2.89 5.39
C VAL A 93 3.24 1.89 6.53
N THR A 94 2.78 2.40 7.68
CA THR A 94 2.49 1.59 8.87
C THR A 94 0.98 1.53 9.10
N PHE A 95 0.44 0.33 9.25
CA PHE A 95 -0.95 0.11 9.61
C PHE A 95 -1.11 -0.07 11.11
N LEU A 96 -2.08 0.64 11.68
CA LEU A 96 -2.37 0.72 13.11
C LEU A 96 -3.88 0.57 13.34
N LEU A 97 -4.27 0.11 14.52
CA LEU A 97 -5.66 0.18 14.98
C LEU A 97 -5.78 1.32 15.99
N GLU A 98 -6.53 2.36 15.63
CA GLU A 98 -6.84 3.50 16.49
C GLU A 98 -8.35 3.52 16.76
N ASN A 99 -8.73 3.39 18.03
CA ASN A 99 -10.14 3.34 18.43
C ASN A 99 -10.98 2.32 17.63
N GLY A 100 -10.41 1.13 17.36
CA GLY A 100 -11.04 0.06 16.58
C GLY A 100 -11.06 0.29 15.05
N LYS A 101 -10.49 1.40 14.56
CA LYS A 101 -10.40 1.72 13.14
C LYS A 101 -9.00 1.46 12.60
N LEU A 102 -8.93 0.89 11.40
CA LEU A 102 -7.66 0.72 10.71
C LEU A 102 -7.23 2.05 10.10
N VAL A 103 -6.03 2.50 10.46
CA VAL A 103 -5.43 3.73 9.94
C VAL A 103 -4.07 3.43 9.31
N ALA A 104 -3.67 4.27 8.35
CA ALA A 104 -2.39 4.21 7.70
C ALA A 104 -1.57 5.46 8.06
N ALA A 105 -0.40 5.25 8.66
CA ALA A 105 0.58 6.28 8.92
C ALA A 105 1.70 6.20 7.88
N ALA A 106 1.89 7.26 7.12
CA ALA A 106 2.92 7.35 6.09
C ALA A 106 4.15 8.12 6.57
N GLU A 107 5.32 7.66 6.13
CA GLU A 107 6.58 8.36 6.29
C GLU A 107 7.24 8.49 4.92
N THR A 108 7.47 9.74 4.49
CA THR A 108 8.26 10.01 3.29
C THR A 108 9.72 9.83 3.63
N ILE A 109 10.33 8.74 3.14
CA ILE A 109 11.75 8.48 3.33
C ILE A 109 12.49 9.03 2.10
N PRO A 110 13.41 10.00 2.25
CA PRO A 110 14.24 10.46 1.15
C PRO A 110 15.02 9.28 0.57
N GLN A 111 15.04 9.14 -0.76
CA GLN A 111 15.95 8.19 -1.39
C GLN A 111 17.37 8.57 -0.98
N LYS A 112 18.12 7.66 -0.34
CA LYS A 112 19.58 7.76 -0.38
C LYS A 112 19.95 7.73 -1.85
N SER A 113 20.43 8.87 -2.38
CA SER A 113 21.09 8.90 -3.66
C SER A 113 22.23 7.89 -3.58
N ILE A 114 22.06 6.74 -4.23
CA ILE A 114 23.19 5.90 -4.57
C ILE A 114 23.89 6.72 -5.65
N ILE A 115 24.83 7.57 -5.23
CA ILE A 115 25.82 8.14 -6.14
C ILE A 115 26.63 6.93 -6.60
N MET A 116 26.22 6.30 -7.69
CA MET A 116 27.11 5.42 -8.44
C MET A 116 28.18 6.34 -9.03
N ARG A 117 29.36 6.30 -8.41
CA ARG A 117 30.60 6.80 -8.99
C ARG A 117 31.01 5.91 -10.15
#